data_AF-A0A1I1L761-F1
#
_entry.id   AF-A0A1I1L761-F1
#
_cell.length_a   1.000
_cell.length_b   1.000
_cell.length_c   1.000
_cell.angle_alpha   90.00
_cell.angle_beta   90.00
_cell.angle_gamma   90.00
#
_symmetry.space_group_name_H-M   'P 1'
#
loop_
_entity.id
_entity.type
_entity.pdbx_description
1 polymer ?
#
loop_
_entity_poly.entity_id
_entity_poly.type
_entity_poly.pdbx_seq_one_letter_code
_entity_poly.pdbx_strand_id
1 'polypeptide(L)' 'MLAGGRVLADGPVETVLTAELLTAVYRHPVEVLGHPEHGGALILPVRGPRRAV' A
#
# COMPACT_ATOMS: atom_id res chain seq x y z
N MET A 1 7.30 9.62 1.10
CA MET A 1 6.87 8.88 -0.10
C MET A 1 7.08 9.71 -1.37
N LEU A 2 7.57 9.10 -2.45
CA LEU A 2 7.97 9.79 -3.69
C LEU A 2 7.21 9.23 -4.91
N ALA A 3 6.85 10.10 -5.85
CA ALA A 3 6.25 9.73 -7.13
C ALA A 3 6.73 10.67 -8.24
N GLY A 4 7.16 10.12 -9.37
CA GLY A 4 7.53 10.93 -10.55
C GLY A 4 8.57 12.01 -10.28
N GLY A 5 9.56 11.72 -9.42
CA GLY A 5 10.60 12.68 -9.02
C GLY A 5 10.17 13.77 -8.04
N ARG A 6 9.00 13.66 -7.43
CA ARG A 6 8.48 14.62 -6.43
C ARG A 6 8.11 13.94 -5.12
N VAL A 7 8.10 14.71 -4.05
CA VAL A 7 7.55 14.28 -2.75
C VAL A 7 6.03 14.30 -2.83
N LEU A 8 5.41 13.17 -2.54
CA LEU A 8 3.95 13.00 -2.54
C LEU A 8 3.37 13.03 -1.11
N ALA A 9 4.13 12.53 -0.13
CA ALA A 9 3.81 12.64 1.29
C ALA A 9 5.10 12.56 2.10
N ASP A 10 5.13 13.16 3.28
CA ASP A 10 6.26 13.06 4.22
C ASP A 10 5.72 12.92 5.65
N GLY A 11 6.30 12.01 6.43
CA GLY A 11 5.79 11.64 7.74
C GLY A 11 6.05 10.18 8.14
N PRO A 12 5.53 9.76 9.30
CA PRO A 12 5.66 8.39 9.81
C PRO A 12 5.10 7.34 8.85
N VAL A 13 5.63 6.12 8.93
CA VAL A 13 5.25 4.98 8.07
C VAL A 13 3.73 4.75 8.09
N GLU A 14 3.13 4.86 9.27
CA GLU A 14 1.72 4.61 9.55
C GLU A 14 0.80 5.62 8.85
N THR A 15 1.32 6.82 8.52
CA THR A 15 0.56 7.88 7.87
C THR A 15 0.82 7.98 6.38
N VAL A 16 2.00 7.53 5.91
CA VAL A 16 2.40 7.66 4.50
C VAL A 16 2.24 6.38 3.68
N LEU A 17 2.25 5.19 4.30
CA LEU A 17 2.02 3.92 3.59
C LEU A 17 0.52 3.61 3.50
N THR A 18 -0.25 4.49 2.87
CA THR A 18 -1.68 4.25 2.63
C THR A 18 -1.92 3.58 1.27
N ALA A 19 -3.04 2.87 1.15
CA ALA A 19 -3.42 2.18 -0.09
C ALA A 19 -3.54 3.13 -1.28
N GLU A 20 -4.12 4.32 -1.08
CA GLU A 20 -4.28 5.35 -2.10
C GLU A 20 -2.94 5.86 -2.62
N LEU A 21 -2.06 6.24 -1.69
CA LEU A 21 -0.74 6.77 -1.98
C LEU A 21 0.14 5.74 -2.69
N LEU A 22 0.16 4.50 -2.22
CA LEU A 22 0.92 3.42 -2.84
C LEU A 22 0.35 3.00 -4.20
N THR A 23 -0.98 3.04 -4.38
CA THR A 23 -1.60 2.81 -5.69
C THR A 23 -1.16 3.86 -6.70
N ALA A 24 -1.07 5.14 -6.30
CA ALA A 24 -0.58 6.22 -7.16
C ALA A 24 0.91 6.05 -7.52
N VAL A 25 1.75 5.62 -6.57
CA VAL A 25 3.19 5.40 -6.79
C VAL A 25 3.45 4.20 -7.68
N TYR A 26 2.87 3.05 -7.34
CA TYR A 26 3.08 1.80 -8.07
C TYR A 26 2.26 1.70 -9.36
N ARG A 27 1.27 2.59 -9.53
CA ARG A 27 0.31 2.56 -10.64
C ARG A 27 -0.39 1.20 -10.74
N HIS A 28 -0.59 0.56 -9.59
CA HIS A 28 -1.20 -0.75 -9.45
C HIS A 28 -2.04 -0.77 -8.17
N PRO A 29 -3.29 -1.25 -8.21
CA PRO A 29 -4.14 -1.32 -7.02
C PRO A 29 -3.54 -2.21 -5.93
N VAL A 30 -3.35 -1.64 -4.75
CA VAL A 30 -2.87 -2.36 -3.56
C VAL A 30 -3.78 -2.10 -2.37
N GLU A 31 -3.81 -3.05 -1.44
CA GLU A 31 -4.39 -2.89 -0.11
C GLU A 31 -3.28 -2.84 0.94
N VAL A 32 -3.53 -2.12 2.04
CA VAL A 32 -2.61 -2.05 3.18
C VAL A 32 -3.33 -2.52 4.42
N LEU A 33 -2.76 -3.52 5.08
CA LEU A 33 -3.29 -4.15 6.29
C LEU A 33 -2.25 -4.04 7.41
N GLY A 34 -2.68 -4.08 8.67
CA GLY A 34 -1.76 -4.28 9.79
C GLY A 34 -1.34 -5.75 9.90
N HIS A 35 -0.06 -6.02 10.10
CA HIS A 35 0.42 -7.35 10.40
C HIS A 35 -0.22 -7.83 11.70
N PRO A 36 -0.84 -9.03 11.74
CA PRO A 36 -1.64 -9.45 12.88
C PRO A 36 -0.85 -9.58 14.18
N GLU A 37 0.45 -9.89 14.11
CA GLU A 37 1.29 -10.10 15.30
C GLU A 37 1.95 -8.82 15.83
N HIS A 38 2.30 -7.86 14.96
CA HIS A 38 3.16 -6.74 15.33
C HIS A 38 2.72 -5.39 14.75
N GLY A 39 1.57 -5.33 14.07
CA GLY A 39 0.97 -4.09 13.56
C GLY A 39 1.67 -3.43 12.38
N GLY A 40 2.81 -3.96 11.92
CA GLY A 40 3.56 -3.41 10.78
C GLY A 40 2.77 -3.49 9.46
N ALA A 41 2.98 -2.58 8.53
CA ALA A 41 2.23 -2.55 7.28
C ALA A 41 2.49 -3.77 6.39
N LEU A 42 1.43 -4.48 6.00
CA LEU A 42 1.40 -5.48 4.94
C LEU A 42 0.80 -4.87 3.69
N ILE A 43 1.57 -4.83 2.61
CA ILE A 43 1.15 -4.26 1.32
C ILE A 43 0.95 -5.42 0.34
N LEU A 44 -0.29 -5.60 -0.12
CA LEU A 44 -0.68 -6.71 -0.98
C LEU A 44 -1.34 -6.19 -2.27
N PRO A 45 -1.13 -6.83 -3.43
CA PRO A 45 -1.87 -6.50 -4.63
C PRO A 45 -3.34 -6.91 -4.47
N VAL A 46 -4.25 -6.02 -4.86
CA VAL A 46 -5.68 -6.36 -4.88
C VAL A 46 -5.89 -7.45 -5.91
N ARG A 47 -6.33 -8.61 -5.46
CA ARG A 47 -6.66 -9.77 -6.30
C ARG A 47 -8.15 -10.03 -6.23
N GLY A 48 -8.76 -10.28 -7.39
CA GLY A 48 -10.13 -10.78 -7.45
C GLY A 48 -10.25 -12.16 -6.79
N PRO A 49 -11.49 -12.64 -6.56
CA PRO A 49 -11.72 -13.94 -5.95
C PRO A 49 -10.95 -15.03 -6.69
N ARG A 50 -10.21 -15.84 -5.95
CA ARG A 50 -9.49 -16.98 -6.51
C ARG A 50 -10.52 -17.96 -7.04
N ARG A 51 -10.53 -18.22 -8.35
CA ARG A 51 -11.44 -19.19 -8.96
C ARG A 51 -11.10 -20.57 -8.37
N ALA A 52 -12.09 -21.23 -7.77
CA ALA A 52 -11.94 -22.62 -7.35
C ALA A 52 -11.77 -23.49 -8.61
N VAL A 53 -10.75 -24.35 -8.59
CA VAL A 53 -10.55 -25.41 -9.58
C VAL A 53 -11.31 -26.64 -9.12
#